data_AF-A0A9Q2FH46-F1
#
_entry.id   AF-A0A9Q2FH46-F1
#
_cell.length_a   1.000
_cell.length_b   1.000
_cell.length_c   1.000
_cell.angle_alpha   90.00
_cell.angle_beta   90.00
_cell.angle_gamma   90.00
#
_symmetry.space_group_name_H-M   'P 1'
#
loop_
_entity.id
_entity.type
_entity.pdbx_description
1 polymer ?
#
loop_
_entity_poly.entity_id
_entity_poly.type
_entity_poly.pdbx_seq_one_letter_code
_entity_poly.pdbx_strand_id
1 'polypeptide(L)'
;MTAFGRLWRRAPLWRTSLFIMVGGMGMAAFFPTPTLKKHLPWLPGKTPGAVHAPTQSAQGNSGSTPNNSPDSVTAPDPGITQQGGLHLAGRIIPLPAGEWHPILAARTGPHGEISQQVLARTSLGVVSGVIVVEASQQPLPPQAVDDLERPCHDDRNYASQIVEKQGLVEECAYIGNAFILPGSPNGSPFVSAAFDRMNTLGFPIPPLMITLGWYHAAAQGTQGVQIEAVETLIAPIEPGSRQLLAPPPVWTKDGIKTNQAATKFISDVKAWMPGWTDLLRKGFDGKLDANAIPIAPTRDPSAPKTP
;
A
#
# COMPACT_ATOMS: atom_id res chain seq x y z
N MET A 1 -47.61 -2.96 -41.68
CA MET A 1 -46.28 -3.33 -41.15
C MET A 1 -45.77 -2.20 -40.25
N THR A 2 -45.58 -2.46 -38.96
CA THR A 2 -45.17 -1.45 -37.97
C THR A 2 -43.75 -0.95 -38.23
N ALA A 3 -43.46 0.30 -37.85
CA ALA A 3 -42.13 0.91 -38.00
C ALA A 3 -41.02 0.07 -37.34
N PHE A 4 -41.35 -0.57 -36.21
CA PHE A 4 -40.49 -1.50 -35.49
C PHE A 4 -40.04 -2.70 -36.35
N GLY A 5 -40.94 -3.30 -37.13
CA GLY A 5 -40.60 -4.42 -38.02
C GLY A 5 -39.68 -4.03 -39.18
N ARG A 6 -39.72 -2.76 -39.64
CA ARG A 6 -38.81 -2.24 -40.69
C ARG A 6 -37.42 -1.95 -40.13
N LEU A 7 -37.33 -1.34 -38.95
CA LEU A 7 -36.08 -1.12 -38.22
C LEU A 7 -35.39 -2.44 -37.90
N TRP A 8 -36.17 -3.43 -37.43
CA TRP A 8 -35.64 -4.74 -37.12
C TRP A 8 -35.07 -5.46 -38.32
N ARG A 9 -35.47 -5.21 -39.57
CA ARG A 9 -34.89 -5.90 -40.75
C ARG A 9 -33.73 -5.15 -41.42
N ARG A 10 -33.70 -3.82 -41.38
CA ARG A 10 -32.77 -3.02 -42.21
C ARG A 10 -31.65 -2.31 -41.46
N ALA A 11 -31.72 -2.21 -40.12
CA ALA A 11 -30.74 -1.46 -39.34
C ALA A 11 -29.98 -2.39 -38.36
N PRO A 12 -28.85 -3.00 -38.77
CA PRO A 12 -28.06 -3.87 -37.89
C PRO A 12 -27.54 -3.13 -36.65
N LEU A 13 -27.18 -1.84 -36.79
CA LEU A 13 -26.74 -0.99 -35.67
C LEU A 13 -27.82 -0.78 -34.59
N TRP A 14 -29.09 -0.77 -34.98
CA TRP A 14 -30.19 -0.63 -34.03
C TRP A 14 -30.39 -1.91 -33.21
N ARG A 15 -30.15 -3.08 -33.83
CA ARG A 15 -30.16 -4.36 -33.10
C ARG A 15 -29.01 -4.43 -32.10
N THR A 16 -27.80 -4.05 -32.51
CA THR A 16 -26.64 -4.06 -31.60
C THR A 16 -26.81 -3.07 -30.46
N SER A 17 -27.37 -1.88 -30.68
CA SER A 17 -27.63 -0.94 -29.59
C SER A 17 -28.67 -1.50 -28.60
N LEU A 18 -29.70 -2.21 -29.09
CA LEU A 18 -30.67 -2.90 -28.23
C LEU A 18 -30.02 -4.00 -27.40
N PHE A 19 -29.17 -4.83 -27.99
CA PHE A 19 -28.45 -5.88 -27.26
C PHE A 19 -27.48 -5.29 -26.22
N ILE A 20 -26.75 -4.24 -26.57
CA ILE A 20 -25.85 -3.55 -25.63
C ILE A 20 -26.65 -2.88 -24.51
N MET A 21 -27.80 -2.27 -24.82
CA MET A 21 -28.67 -1.65 -23.81
C MET A 21 -29.21 -2.69 -22.83
N VAL A 22 -29.74 -3.81 -23.33
CA VAL A 22 -30.27 -4.90 -22.49
C VAL A 22 -29.15 -5.56 -21.69
N GLY A 23 -28.00 -5.84 -22.32
CA GLY A 23 -26.84 -6.44 -21.65
C GLY A 23 -26.23 -5.53 -20.59
N GLY A 24 -26.08 -4.24 -20.90
CA GLY A 24 -25.60 -3.22 -19.98
C GLY A 24 -26.55 -2.99 -18.80
N MET A 25 -27.87 -3.03 -19.04
CA MET A 25 -28.86 -2.95 -17.98
C MET A 25 -28.86 -4.20 -17.09
N GLY A 26 -28.62 -5.39 -17.67
CA GLY A 26 -28.37 -6.62 -16.93
C GLY A 26 -27.14 -6.51 -16.04
N MET A 27 -26.00 -6.09 -16.59
CA MET A 27 -24.78 -5.89 -15.80
C MET A 27 -24.95 -4.82 -14.70
N ALA A 28 -25.66 -3.72 -14.98
CA ALA A 28 -25.93 -2.69 -13.98
C ALA A 28 -26.81 -3.18 -12.82
N ALA A 29 -27.66 -4.17 -13.04
CA ALA A 29 -28.46 -4.79 -11.98
C ALA A 29 -27.64 -5.71 -11.06
N PHE A 30 -26.63 -6.40 -11.59
CA PHE A 30 -25.75 -7.28 -10.82
C PHE A 30 -24.51 -6.55 -10.23
N PHE A 31 -24.06 -5.47 -10.87
CA PHE A 31 -22.94 -4.63 -10.44
C PHE A 31 -23.36 -3.14 -10.35
N PRO A 32 -24.26 -2.79 -9.42
CA PRO A 32 -24.81 -1.44 -9.35
C PRO A 32 -23.75 -0.43 -8.90
N THR A 33 -23.63 0.68 -9.62
CA THR A 33 -22.78 1.80 -9.23
C THR A 33 -23.31 2.47 -7.95
N PRO A 34 -22.45 3.15 -7.16
CA PRO A 34 -22.86 3.80 -5.91
C PRO A 34 -24.02 4.79 -6.09
N THR A 35 -24.07 5.48 -7.23
CA THR A 35 -25.12 6.44 -7.57
C THR A 35 -26.47 5.76 -7.83
N LEU A 36 -26.47 4.58 -8.48
CA LEU A 36 -27.70 3.83 -8.80
C LEU A 36 -28.35 3.25 -7.54
N LYS A 37 -27.54 2.77 -6.58
CA LYS A 37 -28.05 2.27 -5.28
C LYS A 37 -28.67 3.33 -4.39
N LYS A 38 -28.23 4.60 -4.49
CA LYS A 38 -28.89 5.71 -3.78
C LYS A 38 -30.37 5.84 -4.17
N HIS A 39 -30.72 5.48 -5.40
CA HIS A 39 -32.09 5.58 -5.91
C HIS A 39 -32.87 4.26 -5.87
N LEU A 40 -32.18 3.11 -5.86
CA LEU A 40 -32.79 1.77 -5.89
C LEU A 40 -32.11 0.84 -4.86
N PRO A 41 -32.47 0.94 -3.56
CA PRO A 41 -31.78 0.25 -2.47
C PRO A 41 -32.04 -1.26 -2.40
N TRP A 42 -33.02 -1.76 -3.16
CA TRP A 42 -33.39 -3.18 -3.25
C TRP A 42 -32.52 -3.98 -4.24
N LEU A 43 -31.59 -3.33 -4.95
CA LEU A 43 -30.69 -4.00 -5.89
C LEU A 43 -29.59 -4.81 -5.15
N PRO A 44 -29.28 -6.04 -5.59
CA PRO A 44 -28.31 -6.92 -4.96
C PRO A 44 -26.87 -6.36 -5.01
N GLY A 45 -26.02 -6.90 -4.13
CA GLY A 45 -24.62 -6.51 -3.96
C GLY A 45 -24.42 -5.59 -2.76
N LYS A 46 -23.28 -5.69 -2.08
CA LYS A 46 -22.91 -4.75 -1.02
C LYS A 46 -22.27 -3.53 -1.67
N THR A 47 -22.75 -2.32 -1.39
CA THR A 47 -21.87 -1.15 -1.58
C THR A 47 -20.64 -1.41 -0.70
N PRO A 48 -19.41 -1.15 -1.17
CA PRO A 48 -18.32 -0.86 -0.24
C PRO A 48 -18.87 0.25 0.65
N GLY A 49 -19.16 -0.09 1.91
CA GLY A 49 -19.70 0.87 2.84
C GLY A 49 -18.69 2.00 2.92
N ALA A 50 -19.13 3.22 2.61
CA ALA A 50 -18.43 4.38 3.12
C ALA A 50 -18.47 4.22 4.65
N VAL A 51 -17.37 3.73 5.22
CA VAL A 51 -17.17 3.71 6.66
C VAL A 51 -17.17 5.17 7.08
N HIS A 52 -18.33 5.64 7.53
CA HIS A 52 -18.41 6.89 8.26
C HIS A 52 -17.63 6.67 9.54
N ALA A 53 -16.44 7.27 9.60
CA ALA A 53 -15.69 7.41 10.83
C ALA A 53 -16.60 8.11 11.84
N PRO A 54 -16.91 7.50 13.00
CA PRO A 54 -17.61 8.21 14.04
C PRO A 54 -16.65 9.28 14.59
N THR A 55 -17.00 10.55 14.37
CA THR A 55 -16.49 11.66 15.17
C THR A 55 -16.84 11.40 16.64
N GLN A 56 -15.89 10.87 17.42
CA GLN A 56 -15.98 10.85 18.87
C GLN A 56 -15.09 11.95 19.45
N SER A 57 -15.76 13.05 19.77
CA SER A 57 -15.35 14.01 20.78
C SER A 57 -15.06 13.29 22.10
N ALA A 58 -13.91 13.60 22.68
CA ALA A 58 -13.44 13.09 23.95
C ALA A 58 -14.35 13.53 25.12
N GLN A 59 -14.84 12.56 25.91
CA GLN A 59 -15.09 12.74 27.34
C GLN A 59 -15.18 11.38 28.03
N GLY A 60 -14.39 11.18 29.09
CA GLY A 60 -14.25 9.89 29.78
C GLY A 60 -15.46 9.47 30.62
N ASN A 61 -15.63 8.15 30.80
CA ASN A 61 -15.54 7.48 32.11
C ASN A 61 -15.66 5.95 31.93
N SER A 62 -15.09 5.24 32.89
CA SER A 62 -15.06 3.79 33.10
C SER A 62 -16.40 3.04 32.99
N GLY A 63 -16.38 1.84 32.37
CA GLY A 63 -17.46 0.85 32.43
C GLY A 63 -17.19 -0.39 31.57
N SER A 64 -17.10 -1.56 32.19
CA SER A 64 -16.62 -2.85 31.64
C SER A 64 -17.67 -3.70 30.91
N THR A 65 -17.18 -4.53 29.95
CA THR A 65 -17.69 -5.80 29.32
C THR A 65 -18.20 -5.72 27.87
N PRO A 66 -18.11 -6.79 27.03
CA PRO A 66 -17.16 -7.92 26.99
C PRO A 66 -16.43 -8.11 25.63
N ASN A 67 -15.12 -8.38 25.69
CA ASN A 67 -14.29 -9.19 24.78
C ASN A 67 -14.56 -9.21 23.25
N ASN A 68 -14.55 -8.05 22.60
CA ASN A 68 -13.98 -7.92 21.25
C ASN A 68 -12.67 -7.16 21.45
N SER A 69 -11.51 -7.75 21.14
CA SER A 69 -10.27 -6.96 21.18
C SER A 69 -10.44 -5.84 20.14
N PRO A 70 -10.55 -4.57 20.56
CA PRO A 70 -10.69 -3.49 19.60
C PRO A 70 -9.36 -3.33 18.87
N ASP A 71 -9.42 -2.99 17.58
CA ASP A 71 -8.27 -2.51 16.85
C ASP A 71 -7.50 -1.53 17.75
N SER A 72 -6.23 -1.84 18.03
CA SER A 72 -5.42 -1.04 18.94
C SER A 72 -4.46 -0.21 18.11
N VAL A 73 -4.45 1.10 18.34
CA VAL A 73 -3.47 2.00 17.73
C VAL A 73 -2.59 2.55 18.84
N THR A 74 -1.27 2.38 18.67
CA THR A 74 -0.26 2.89 19.59
C THR A 74 0.60 3.92 18.88
N ALA A 75 1.02 4.91 19.66
CA ALA A 75 1.78 6.06 19.25
C ALA A 75 3.16 6.00 19.92
N PRO A 76 4.16 5.31 19.31
CA PRO A 76 5.48 5.17 19.91
C PRO A 76 6.18 6.51 20.13
N ASP A 77 7.16 6.52 21.04
CA ASP A 77 8.04 7.67 21.23
C ASP A 77 8.92 7.86 19.98
N PRO A 78 8.80 9.00 19.25
CA PRO A 78 9.60 9.25 18.06
C PRO A 78 11.09 9.51 18.36
N GLY A 79 11.46 9.71 19.63
CA GLY A 79 12.86 9.83 20.06
C GLY A 79 13.63 8.51 20.03
N ILE A 80 12.94 7.37 19.97
CA ILE A 80 13.55 6.05 19.84
C ILE A 80 13.84 5.79 18.36
N THR A 81 15.02 5.27 18.05
CA THR A 81 15.39 4.89 16.68
C THR A 81 15.56 3.37 16.56
N GLN A 82 15.30 2.87 15.35
CA GLN A 82 15.53 1.48 14.96
C GLN A 82 16.50 1.45 13.78
N GLN A 83 17.36 0.43 13.76
CA GLN A 83 18.36 0.20 12.72
C GLN A 83 18.44 -1.30 12.43
N GLY A 84 18.82 -1.65 11.19
CA GLY A 84 19.03 -3.03 10.76
C GLY A 84 17.74 -3.80 10.51
N GLY A 85 16.85 -3.90 11.50
CA GLY A 85 15.58 -4.60 11.37
C GLY A 85 14.56 -4.24 12.43
N LEU A 86 13.30 -4.54 12.11
CA LEU A 86 12.13 -4.43 12.98
C LEU A 86 11.61 -5.83 13.31
N HIS A 87 11.31 -6.08 14.58
CA HIS A 87 10.57 -7.28 14.97
C HIS A 87 9.06 -7.03 14.91
N LEU A 88 8.35 -7.73 14.03
CA LEU A 88 6.88 -7.65 13.90
C LEU A 88 6.32 -9.05 13.62
N ALA A 89 5.19 -9.39 14.23
CA ALA A 89 4.50 -10.68 14.01
C ALA A 89 5.40 -11.93 14.12
N GLY A 90 6.43 -11.90 15.00
CA GLY A 90 7.37 -13.00 15.18
C GLY A 90 8.45 -13.13 14.10
N ARG A 91 8.52 -12.17 13.16
CA ARG A 91 9.50 -12.11 12.07
C ARG A 91 10.43 -10.90 12.23
N ILE A 92 11.55 -10.94 11.53
CA ILE A 92 12.47 -9.79 11.40
C ILE A 92 12.26 -9.21 10.01
N ILE A 93 11.73 -7.99 9.95
CA ILE A 93 11.66 -7.22 8.71
C ILE A 93 12.94 -6.38 8.62
N PRO A 94 13.77 -6.55 7.59
CA PRO A 94 14.95 -5.71 7.42
C PRO A 94 14.53 -4.24 7.27
N LEU A 95 15.38 -3.33 7.72
CA LEU A 95 15.24 -1.90 7.48
C LEU A 95 16.33 -1.43 6.51
N PRO A 96 16.02 -0.51 5.58
CA PRO A 96 17.06 0.14 4.80
C PRO A 96 18.03 0.91 5.72
N ALA A 97 19.22 1.23 5.24
CA ALA A 97 20.25 1.89 6.01
C ALA A 97 19.78 3.26 6.54
N GLY A 98 20.11 3.56 7.80
CA GLY A 98 19.77 4.81 8.47
C GLY A 98 18.98 4.57 9.76
N GLU A 99 18.65 5.68 10.43
CA GLU A 99 17.86 5.69 11.65
C GLU A 99 16.38 5.84 11.33
N TRP A 100 15.58 4.88 11.80
CA TRP A 100 14.14 4.84 11.58
C TRP A 100 13.40 5.16 12.87
N HIS A 101 12.59 6.21 12.83
CA HIS A 101 11.75 6.66 13.94
C HIS A 101 10.37 6.01 13.83
N PRO A 102 9.89 5.30 14.85
CA PRO A 102 8.57 4.71 14.85
C PRO A 102 7.52 5.83 14.95
N ILE A 103 6.61 5.88 13.98
CA ILE A 103 5.57 6.89 13.89
C ILE A 103 4.28 6.38 14.51
N LEU A 104 3.80 5.23 14.05
CA LEU A 104 2.53 4.66 14.46
C LEU A 104 2.61 3.14 14.40
N ALA A 105 1.93 2.47 15.32
CA ALA A 105 1.78 1.02 15.30
C ALA A 105 0.31 0.67 15.51
N ALA A 106 -0.16 -0.41 14.90
CA ALA A 106 -1.50 -0.90 15.12
C ALA A 106 -1.57 -2.43 15.15
N ARG A 107 -2.62 -2.93 15.78
CA ARG A 107 -3.11 -4.29 15.60
C ARG A 107 -4.56 -4.24 15.18
N THR A 108 -4.88 -4.90 14.08
CA THR A 108 -6.19 -4.84 13.45
C THR A 108 -6.76 -6.22 13.16
N GLY A 109 -8.08 -6.28 12.97
CA GLY A 109 -8.83 -7.50 12.65
C GLY A 109 -9.62 -8.04 13.85
N PRO A 110 -10.62 -8.93 13.66
CA PRO A 110 -11.51 -9.39 14.73
C PRO A 110 -10.79 -9.92 15.99
N HIS A 111 -9.57 -10.41 15.84
CA HIS A 111 -8.74 -10.91 16.94
C HIS A 111 -7.36 -10.24 17.00
N GLY A 112 -7.16 -9.11 16.30
CA GLY A 112 -5.88 -8.44 16.20
C GLY A 112 -4.86 -9.24 15.40
N GLU A 113 -5.30 -10.02 14.43
CA GLU A 113 -4.48 -10.95 13.67
C GLU A 113 -3.49 -10.26 12.71
N ILE A 114 -3.65 -8.96 12.45
CA ILE A 114 -2.73 -8.17 11.62
C ILE A 114 -1.98 -7.17 12.51
N SER A 115 -0.65 -7.14 12.41
CA SER A 115 0.20 -6.10 13.00
C SER A 115 0.66 -5.13 11.93
N GLN A 116 0.59 -3.84 12.22
CA GLN A 116 1.00 -2.78 11.31
C GLN A 116 1.97 -1.82 12.01
N GLN A 117 2.95 -1.31 11.27
CA GLN A 117 3.87 -0.30 11.79
C GLN A 117 4.35 0.65 10.70
N VAL A 118 4.39 1.94 11.00
CA VAL A 118 4.97 2.98 10.14
C VAL A 118 6.22 3.53 10.81
N LEU A 119 7.33 3.60 10.08
CA LEU A 119 8.54 4.27 10.50
C LEU A 119 8.97 5.32 9.48
N ALA A 120 9.63 6.37 9.94
CA ALA A 120 10.18 7.42 9.10
C ALA A 120 11.68 7.52 9.30
N ARG A 121 12.41 7.72 8.20
CA ARG A 121 13.83 8.04 8.19
C ARG A 121 14.01 9.48 7.77
N THR A 122 14.88 10.20 8.47
CA THR A 122 15.28 11.55 8.08
C THR A 122 16.72 11.58 7.58
N SER A 123 17.01 12.53 6.70
CA SER A 123 18.36 12.87 6.28
C SER A 123 18.47 14.39 6.26
N LEU A 124 19.39 14.95 7.06
CA LEU A 124 19.64 16.39 7.12
C LEU A 124 18.37 17.24 7.35
N GLY A 125 17.49 16.76 8.23
CA GLY A 125 16.26 17.46 8.62
C GLY A 125 15.10 17.36 7.63
N VAL A 126 15.14 16.42 6.68
CA VAL A 126 14.06 16.11 5.73
C VAL A 126 13.74 14.62 5.75
N VAL A 127 12.46 14.25 5.63
CA VAL A 127 12.09 12.83 5.49
C VAL A 127 12.67 12.29 4.18
N SER A 128 13.58 11.34 4.30
CA SER A 128 14.22 10.68 3.15
C SER A 128 13.60 9.31 2.84
N GLY A 129 12.88 8.72 3.81
CA GLY A 129 12.14 7.50 3.60
C GLY A 129 11.02 7.30 4.62
N VAL A 130 10.00 6.55 4.22
CA VAL A 130 8.93 6.04 5.09
C VAL A 130 8.77 4.56 4.77
N ILE A 131 8.65 3.72 5.80
CA ILE A 131 8.35 2.31 5.62
C ILE A 131 7.02 2.01 6.32
N VAL A 132 6.11 1.39 5.58
CA VAL A 132 4.84 0.88 6.09
C VAL A 132 4.93 -0.63 6.03
N VAL A 133 4.76 -1.27 7.17
CA VAL A 133 4.81 -2.73 7.30
C VAL A 133 3.45 -3.20 7.79
N GLU A 134 2.95 -4.26 7.19
CA GLU A 134 1.81 -5.03 7.64
C GLU A 134 2.15 -6.52 7.62
N ALA A 135 1.85 -7.24 8.68
CA ALA A 135 2.18 -8.65 8.81
C ALA A 135 1.13 -9.40 9.64
N SER A 136 0.71 -10.57 9.18
CA SER A 136 -0.21 -11.42 9.95
C SER A 136 0.50 -12.10 11.12
N GLN A 137 -0.04 -11.96 12.32
CA GLN A 137 0.40 -12.68 13.53
C GLN A 137 -0.08 -14.14 13.54
N GLN A 138 -1.15 -14.44 12.82
CA GLN A 138 -1.76 -15.77 12.72
C GLN A 138 -2.20 -16.03 11.27
N PRO A 139 -2.34 -17.30 10.84
CA PRO A 139 -2.87 -17.62 9.52
C PRO A 139 -4.23 -16.98 9.30
N LEU A 140 -4.40 -16.34 8.14
CA LEU A 140 -5.64 -15.75 7.68
C LEU A 140 -6.40 -16.72 6.74
N PRO A 141 -7.71 -16.55 6.56
CA PRO A 141 -8.44 -17.23 5.49
C PRO A 141 -7.86 -16.85 4.11
N PRO A 142 -7.84 -17.77 3.10
CA PRO A 142 -7.28 -17.47 1.78
C PRO A 142 -7.85 -16.22 1.09
N GLN A 143 -9.12 -15.90 1.36
CA GLN A 143 -9.81 -14.71 0.83
C GLN A 143 -9.18 -13.38 1.29
N ALA A 144 -8.33 -13.39 2.32
CA ALA A 144 -7.62 -12.21 2.78
C ALA A 144 -6.54 -11.74 1.78
N VAL A 145 -6.18 -12.56 0.79
CA VAL A 145 -5.09 -12.28 -0.17
C VAL A 145 -5.58 -11.59 -1.44
N ASP A 146 -6.86 -11.72 -1.80
CA ASP A 146 -7.45 -11.24 -3.06
C ASP A 146 -7.20 -9.74 -3.34
N ASP A 147 -7.00 -8.94 -2.29
CA ASP A 147 -6.79 -7.50 -2.37
C ASP A 147 -5.31 -7.07 -2.32
N LEU A 148 -4.38 -7.97 -1.96
CA LEU A 148 -2.97 -7.63 -1.76
C LEU A 148 -2.24 -7.35 -3.08
N GLU A 149 -2.57 -8.03 -4.17
CA GLU A 149 -1.87 -7.85 -5.45
C GLU A 149 -2.34 -6.62 -6.24
N ARG A 150 -3.48 -6.01 -5.87
CA ARG A 150 -4.10 -4.90 -6.63
C ARG A 150 -3.12 -3.78 -7.01
N PRO A 151 -2.22 -3.29 -6.12
CA PRO A 151 -1.27 -2.24 -6.46
C PRO A 151 -0.28 -2.64 -7.56
N CYS A 152 -0.01 -3.93 -7.71
CA CYS A 152 0.92 -4.46 -8.71
C CYS A 152 0.41 -4.39 -10.14
N HIS A 153 -0.91 -4.43 -10.30
CA HIS A 153 -1.59 -4.33 -11.59
C HIS A 153 -1.87 -2.90 -12.03
N ASP A 154 -1.33 -1.89 -11.32
CA ASP A 154 -1.46 -0.49 -11.75
C ASP A 154 -0.54 -0.19 -12.94
N ASP A 155 -1.15 0.12 -14.10
CA ASP A 155 -0.42 0.46 -15.34
C ASP A 155 0.51 1.68 -15.20
N ARG A 156 0.25 2.54 -14.20
CA ARG A 156 1.06 3.72 -13.89
C ARG A 156 2.39 3.34 -13.24
N ASN A 157 2.55 2.12 -12.74
CA ASN A 157 3.79 1.63 -12.17
C ASN A 157 4.94 1.70 -13.19
N TYR A 158 6.11 2.13 -12.70
CA TYR A 158 7.35 2.16 -13.45
C TYR A 158 7.88 0.75 -13.75
N ALA A 159 7.59 -0.19 -12.85
CA ALA A 159 7.85 -1.61 -12.97
C ALA A 159 6.95 -2.38 -12.00
N SER A 160 6.60 -3.61 -12.36
CA SER A 160 5.99 -4.59 -11.47
C SER A 160 6.57 -5.96 -11.77
N GLN A 161 6.60 -6.81 -10.75
CA GLN A 161 7.04 -8.20 -10.80
C GLN A 161 6.03 -9.02 -10.02
N ILE A 162 5.36 -9.94 -10.69
CA ILE A 162 4.41 -10.86 -10.07
C ILE A 162 4.98 -12.25 -10.26
N VAL A 163 5.12 -12.99 -9.15
CA VAL A 163 5.59 -14.37 -9.12
C VAL A 163 4.46 -15.22 -8.57
N GLU A 164 3.65 -15.76 -9.47
CA GLU A 164 2.70 -16.81 -9.16
C GLU A 164 3.46 -18.13 -9.02
N LYS A 165 3.50 -18.71 -7.82
CA LYS A 165 3.97 -20.09 -7.64
C LYS A 165 2.76 -21.01 -7.53
N GLN A 166 2.87 -22.21 -8.10
CA GLN A 166 1.84 -23.25 -7.98
C GLN A 166 1.48 -23.48 -6.50
N GLY A 167 0.23 -23.19 -6.12
CA GLY A 167 -0.27 -23.29 -4.75
C GLY A 167 -0.88 -21.97 -4.24
N LEU A 168 -0.75 -21.73 -2.93
CA LEU A 168 -1.17 -20.49 -2.22
C LEU A 168 0.06 -19.61 -1.90
N VAL A 169 1.06 -19.60 -2.79
CA VAL A 169 2.25 -18.75 -2.63
C VAL A 169 2.24 -17.72 -3.74
N GLU A 170 1.97 -16.49 -3.36
CA GLU A 170 1.90 -15.34 -4.24
C GLU A 170 2.90 -14.30 -3.75
N GLU A 171 3.70 -13.78 -4.66
CA GLU A 171 4.59 -12.68 -4.37
C GLU A 171 4.46 -11.62 -5.44
N CYS A 172 4.38 -10.37 -5.02
CA CYS A 172 4.44 -9.25 -5.93
C CYS A 172 5.34 -8.13 -5.41
N ALA A 173 6.08 -7.49 -6.31
CA ALA A 173 6.75 -6.22 -6.08
C ALA A 173 6.40 -5.19 -7.15
N TYR A 174 6.32 -3.91 -6.79
CA TYR A 174 6.07 -2.83 -7.75
C TYR A 174 6.78 -1.53 -7.38
N ILE A 175 7.07 -0.72 -8.39
CA ILE A 175 7.64 0.62 -8.25
C ILE A 175 6.63 1.64 -8.77
N GLY A 176 6.12 2.49 -7.89
CA GLY A 176 5.07 3.47 -8.18
C GLY A 176 5.36 4.85 -7.59
N ASN A 177 4.40 5.77 -7.76
CA ASN A 177 4.44 7.09 -7.14
C ASN A 177 3.52 7.13 -5.92
N ALA A 178 3.99 7.71 -4.82
CA ALA A 178 3.16 8.16 -3.71
C ALA A 178 3.13 9.69 -3.69
N PHE A 179 2.04 10.27 -4.16
CA PHE A 179 1.78 11.70 -3.97
C PHE A 179 1.26 11.91 -2.55
N ILE A 180 1.97 12.71 -1.76
CA ILE A 180 1.59 13.03 -0.38
C ILE A 180 0.81 14.34 -0.42
N LEU A 181 -0.50 14.23 -0.64
CA LEU A 181 -1.43 15.36 -0.66
C LEU A 181 -2.13 15.52 0.70
N PRO A 182 -2.15 16.73 1.30
CA PRO A 182 -2.92 17.00 2.51
C PRO A 182 -4.41 16.67 2.31
N GLY A 183 -5.00 15.88 3.22
CA GLY A 183 -6.42 15.52 3.18
C GLY A 183 -6.82 14.50 2.10
N SER A 184 -5.86 13.96 1.33
CA SER A 184 -6.10 12.82 0.44
C SER A 184 -5.88 11.52 1.20
N PRO A 185 -6.83 10.57 1.22
CA PRO A 185 -6.60 9.24 1.77
C PRO A 185 -5.64 8.49 0.82
N ASN A 186 -4.35 8.76 0.95
CA ASN A 186 -3.32 8.04 0.20
C ASN A 186 -3.10 6.70 0.92
N GLY A 187 -3.95 5.73 0.62
CA GLY A 187 -3.91 4.40 1.22
C GLY A 187 -4.89 4.22 2.38
N SER A 188 -4.55 3.29 3.29
CA SER A 188 -5.42 2.93 4.40
C SER A 188 -5.58 4.08 5.43
N PRO A 189 -6.66 4.10 6.23
CA PRO A 189 -6.82 5.08 7.30
C PRO A 189 -5.64 5.12 8.28
N PHE A 190 -5.00 3.96 8.52
CA PHE A 190 -3.81 3.86 9.36
C PHE A 190 -2.60 4.59 8.77
N VAL A 191 -2.34 4.42 7.47
CA VAL A 191 -1.25 5.13 6.77
C VAL A 191 -1.52 6.64 6.80
N SER A 192 -2.75 7.06 6.51
CA SER A 192 -3.14 8.48 6.56
C SER A 192 -2.89 9.09 7.95
N ALA A 193 -3.31 8.39 9.02
CA ALA A 193 -3.06 8.81 10.40
C ALA A 193 -1.56 8.90 10.76
N ALA A 194 -0.73 8.02 10.20
CA ALA A 194 0.73 8.09 10.38
C ALA A 194 1.33 9.32 9.70
N PHE A 195 0.88 9.68 8.49
CA PHE A 195 1.31 10.92 7.81
C PHE A 195 0.85 12.17 8.57
N ASP A 196 -0.38 12.19 9.10
CA ASP A 196 -0.86 13.30 9.94
C ASP A 196 -0.04 13.45 11.22
N ARG A 197 0.32 12.33 11.85
CA ARG A 197 1.19 12.32 13.03
C ARG A 197 2.60 12.82 12.70
N MET A 198 3.19 12.38 11.59
CA MET A 198 4.50 12.90 11.13
C MET A 198 4.45 14.43 10.95
N ASN A 199 3.39 14.95 10.33
CA ASN A 199 3.20 16.40 10.18
C ASN A 199 3.08 17.09 11.55
N THR A 200 2.33 16.51 12.49
CA THR A 200 2.16 17.05 13.85
C THR A 200 3.48 17.06 14.64
N LEU A 201 4.31 16.04 14.44
CA LEU A 201 5.65 15.93 15.04
C LEU A 201 6.70 16.81 14.34
N GLY A 202 6.34 17.50 13.27
CA GLY A 202 7.23 18.43 12.56
C GLY A 202 8.19 17.77 11.58
N PHE A 203 7.95 16.51 11.18
CA PHE A 203 8.70 15.87 10.10
C PHE A 203 8.32 16.52 8.76
N PRO A 204 9.26 17.13 8.02
CA PRO A 204 8.95 17.75 6.74
C PRO A 204 8.96 16.67 5.65
N ILE A 205 7.76 16.29 5.24
CA ILE A 205 7.51 15.22 4.26
C ILE A 205 7.52 15.80 2.84
N PRO A 206 8.30 15.23 1.91
CA PRO A 206 8.23 15.61 0.50
C PRO A 206 6.84 15.39 -0.08
N PRO A 207 6.36 16.25 -0.99
CA PRO A 207 5.04 16.11 -1.62
C PRO A 207 4.94 14.90 -2.57
N LEU A 208 6.09 14.31 -2.91
CA LEU A 208 6.20 13.13 -3.75
C LEU A 208 7.28 12.20 -3.21
N MET A 209 6.96 10.92 -3.12
CA MET A 209 7.91 9.84 -2.86
C MET A 209 7.72 8.75 -3.93
N ILE A 210 8.78 7.97 -4.15
CA ILE A 210 8.70 6.76 -4.97
C ILE A 210 8.46 5.58 -4.04
N THR A 211 7.43 4.79 -4.32
CA THR A 211 7.09 3.60 -3.52
C THR A 211 7.70 2.38 -4.18
N LEU A 212 8.45 1.60 -3.41
CA LEU A 212 8.72 0.20 -3.69
C LEU A 212 7.84 -0.64 -2.74
N GLY A 213 6.77 -1.19 -3.27
CA GLY A 213 5.90 -2.09 -2.50
C GLY A 213 6.26 -3.54 -2.78
N TRP A 214 6.18 -4.37 -1.74
CA TRP A 214 6.36 -5.81 -1.79
C TRP A 214 5.26 -6.47 -0.96
N TYR A 215 4.56 -7.43 -1.56
CA TYR A 215 3.53 -8.24 -0.93
C TYR A 215 3.91 -9.70 -1.08
N HIS A 216 3.74 -10.46 -0.01
CA HIS A 216 4.00 -11.88 -0.02
C HIS A 216 2.93 -12.59 0.79
N ALA A 217 2.33 -13.60 0.19
CA ALA A 217 1.41 -14.51 0.81
C ALA A 217 1.94 -15.94 0.64
N ALA A 218 1.88 -16.74 1.69
CA ALA A 218 2.25 -18.15 1.64
C ALA A 218 1.35 -19.01 2.52
N ALA A 219 0.98 -20.20 2.05
CA ALA A 219 0.27 -21.17 2.87
C ALA A 219 1.08 -21.59 4.10
N GLN A 220 0.40 -21.67 5.25
CA GLN A 220 0.93 -22.27 6.47
C GLN A 220 0.20 -23.60 6.73
N GLY A 221 0.63 -24.66 6.04
CA GLY A 221 0.00 -25.97 6.13
C GLY A 221 -1.49 -25.93 5.75
N THR A 222 -2.36 -26.47 6.61
CA THR A 222 -3.82 -26.43 6.43
C THR A 222 -4.49 -25.28 7.19
N GLN A 223 -3.72 -24.42 7.85
CA GLN A 223 -4.24 -23.42 8.80
C GLN A 223 -4.68 -22.12 8.12
N GLY A 224 -4.31 -21.90 6.86
CA GLY A 224 -4.59 -20.67 6.11
C GLY A 224 -3.34 -20.13 5.45
N VAL A 225 -3.31 -18.80 5.28
CA VAL A 225 -2.24 -18.06 4.61
C VAL A 225 -1.61 -17.05 5.55
N GLN A 226 -0.29 -16.96 5.52
CA GLN A 226 0.47 -15.89 6.17
C GLN A 226 0.74 -14.81 5.14
N ILE A 227 0.56 -13.55 5.53
CA ILE A 227 0.82 -12.40 4.68
C ILE A 227 1.85 -11.46 5.30
N GLU A 228 2.61 -10.81 4.44
CA GLU A 228 3.46 -9.67 4.77
C GLU A 228 3.44 -8.68 3.61
N ALA A 229 3.25 -7.41 3.95
CA ALA A 229 3.26 -6.30 3.03
C ALA A 229 4.24 -5.25 3.54
N VAL A 230 5.17 -4.84 2.69
CA VAL A 230 6.16 -3.80 3.00
C VAL A 230 6.17 -2.78 1.88
N GLU A 231 5.75 -1.57 2.20
CA GLU A 231 5.86 -0.41 1.31
C GLU A 231 7.00 0.48 1.79
N THR A 232 8.04 0.58 0.97
CA THR A 232 9.18 1.46 1.23
C THR A 232 9.08 2.67 0.31
N LEU A 233 8.71 3.81 0.88
CA LEU A 233 8.64 5.09 0.21
C LEU A 233 9.99 5.79 0.37
N ILE A 234 10.57 6.23 -0.74
CA ILE A 234 11.87 6.90 -0.79
C ILE A 234 11.75 8.24 -1.50
N ALA A 235 12.33 9.28 -0.91
CA ALA A 235 12.22 10.64 -1.42
C ALA A 235 13.23 10.89 -2.55
N PRO A 236 12.79 11.23 -3.79
CA PRO A 236 13.71 11.59 -4.86
C PRO A 236 14.12 13.06 -4.71
N ILE A 237 14.85 13.37 -3.65
CA ILE A 237 15.33 14.71 -3.31
C ILE A 237 16.84 14.83 -3.47
N GLU A 238 17.32 16.04 -3.71
CA GLU A 238 18.75 16.33 -3.62
C GLU A 238 19.26 16.06 -2.20
N PRO A 239 20.45 15.44 -2.03
CA PRO A 239 21.01 15.19 -0.71
C PRO A 239 21.13 16.48 0.10
N GLY A 240 20.50 16.52 1.28
CA GLY A 240 20.53 17.70 2.16
C GLY A 240 19.57 18.82 1.80
N SER A 241 18.69 18.60 0.83
CA SER A 241 17.69 19.57 0.39
C SER A 241 16.27 19.03 0.54
N ARG A 242 15.28 19.92 0.45
CA ARG A 242 13.86 19.58 0.30
C ARG A 242 13.43 19.52 -1.16
N GLN A 243 14.34 19.84 -2.08
CA GLN A 243 14.06 19.94 -3.51
C GLN A 243 14.03 18.57 -4.15
N LEU A 244 12.93 18.27 -4.86
CA LEU A 244 12.83 17.08 -5.70
C LEU A 244 13.86 17.16 -6.85
N LEU A 245 14.44 16.02 -7.23
CA LEU A 245 15.36 15.87 -8.35
C LEU A 245 14.75 16.29 -9.70
N ALA A 246 13.41 16.30 -9.79
CA ALA A 246 12.66 16.80 -10.92
C ALA A 246 11.29 17.35 -10.47
N PRO A 247 10.67 18.27 -11.23
CA PRO A 247 9.32 18.78 -10.94
C PRO A 247 8.26 17.67 -10.90
N PRO A 248 7.18 17.81 -10.10
CA PRO A 248 6.13 16.79 -9.96
C PRO A 248 5.57 16.20 -11.28
N PRO A 249 5.30 16.98 -12.35
CA PRO A 249 4.76 16.44 -13.60
C PRO A 249 5.69 15.45 -14.33
N VAL A 250 6.99 15.48 -14.04
CA VAL A 250 7.98 14.56 -14.64
C VAL A 250 7.84 13.16 -14.07
N TRP A 251 7.35 13.00 -12.85
CA TRP A 251 7.24 11.71 -12.15
C TRP A 251 6.04 10.91 -12.63
N THR A 252 6.06 10.52 -13.90
CA THR A 252 5.14 9.56 -14.53
C THR A 252 5.94 8.60 -15.39
N LYS A 253 5.40 7.42 -15.69
CA LYS A 253 6.07 6.37 -16.48
C LYS A 253 6.66 6.89 -17.81
N ASP A 254 5.98 7.82 -18.46
CA ASP A 254 6.45 8.47 -19.69
C ASP A 254 7.23 9.76 -19.42
N GLY A 255 6.81 10.54 -18.43
CA GLY A 255 7.44 11.81 -18.07
C GLY A 255 8.91 11.66 -17.67
N ILE A 256 9.28 10.58 -16.96
CA ILE A 256 10.65 10.41 -16.46
C ILE A 256 11.67 10.39 -17.60
N LYS A 257 11.29 9.91 -18.78
CA LYS A 257 12.16 9.81 -19.98
C LYS A 257 12.65 11.18 -20.45
N THR A 258 11.97 12.26 -20.05
CA THR A 258 12.32 13.65 -20.42
C THR A 258 13.32 14.29 -19.46
N ASN A 259 13.64 13.64 -18.33
CA ASN A 259 14.53 14.17 -17.31
C ASN A 259 15.54 13.10 -16.85
N GLN A 260 16.84 13.40 -17.01
CA GLN A 260 17.90 12.45 -16.71
C GLN A 260 17.98 12.08 -15.22
N ALA A 261 17.75 13.02 -14.30
CA ALA A 261 17.80 12.77 -12.86
C ALA A 261 16.66 11.84 -12.42
N ALA A 262 15.45 12.08 -12.91
CA ALA A 262 14.30 11.22 -12.64
C ALA A 262 14.47 9.81 -13.25
N THR A 263 14.95 9.73 -14.51
CA THR A 263 15.27 8.45 -15.16
C THR A 263 16.31 7.66 -14.36
N LYS A 264 17.40 8.33 -13.95
CA LYS A 264 18.46 7.69 -13.16
C LYS A 264 17.93 7.20 -11.82
N PHE A 265 17.17 8.02 -11.10
CA PHE A 265 16.61 7.65 -9.81
C PHE A 265 15.75 6.39 -9.93
N ILE A 266 14.78 6.35 -10.86
CA ILE A 266 13.93 5.17 -11.07
C ILE A 266 14.75 3.95 -11.52
N SER A 267 15.80 4.15 -12.33
CA SER A 267 16.71 3.07 -12.70
C SER A 267 17.45 2.49 -11.50
N ASP A 268 17.92 3.34 -10.58
CA ASP A 268 18.60 2.93 -9.35
C ASP A 268 17.63 2.16 -8.43
N VAL A 269 16.36 2.59 -8.31
CA VAL A 269 15.31 1.84 -7.57
C VAL A 269 15.05 0.48 -8.22
N LYS A 270 14.95 0.41 -9.55
CA LYS A 270 14.78 -0.85 -10.29
C LYS A 270 15.93 -1.82 -10.06
N ALA A 271 17.16 -1.32 -10.00
CA ALA A 271 18.34 -2.14 -9.73
C ALA A 271 18.40 -2.61 -8.27
N TRP A 272 17.88 -1.81 -7.33
CA TRP A 272 17.82 -2.12 -5.91
C TRP A 272 16.75 -3.17 -5.58
N MET A 273 15.58 -3.09 -6.23
CA MET A 273 14.40 -3.91 -5.94
C MET A 273 14.68 -5.42 -5.76
N PRO A 274 15.39 -6.14 -6.65
CA PRO A 274 15.60 -7.58 -6.50
C PRO A 274 16.36 -7.97 -5.23
N GLY A 275 17.35 -7.17 -4.83
CA GLY A 275 18.11 -7.41 -3.61
C GLY A 275 17.28 -7.12 -2.36
N TRP A 276 16.44 -6.08 -2.42
CA TRP A 276 15.54 -5.73 -1.33
C TRP A 276 14.44 -6.77 -1.11
N THR A 277 13.77 -7.20 -2.19
CA THR A 277 12.69 -8.19 -2.10
C THR A 277 13.20 -9.57 -1.68
N ASP A 278 14.42 -9.97 -2.08
CA ASP A 278 15.05 -11.19 -1.56
C ASP A 278 15.31 -11.12 -0.05
N LEU A 279 15.72 -9.95 0.45
CA LEU A 279 15.96 -9.74 1.87
C LEU A 279 14.66 -9.78 2.69
N LEU A 280 13.59 -9.16 2.18
CA LEU A 280 12.25 -9.22 2.75
C LEU A 280 11.74 -10.67 2.80
N ARG A 281 11.86 -11.41 1.70
CA ARG A 281 11.49 -12.84 1.64
C ARG A 281 12.25 -13.68 2.67
N LYS A 282 13.54 -13.43 2.88
CA LYS A 282 14.33 -14.11 3.93
C LYS A 282 13.82 -13.77 5.33
N GLY A 283 13.40 -12.52 5.56
CA GLY A 283 12.73 -12.09 6.80
C GLY A 283 11.43 -12.85 7.04
N PHE A 284 10.59 -12.93 6.01
CA PHE A 284 9.33 -13.67 6.03
C PHE A 284 9.52 -15.16 6.36
N ASP A 285 10.49 -15.80 5.71
CA ASP A 285 10.85 -17.21 5.91
C ASP A 285 11.53 -17.49 7.27
N GLY A 286 11.80 -16.47 8.09
CA GLY A 286 12.53 -16.62 9.35
C GLY A 286 14.00 -17.00 9.19
N LYS A 287 14.59 -16.72 8.01
CA LYS A 287 15.98 -17.04 7.65
C LYS A 287 16.93 -15.85 7.79
N LEU A 288 16.43 -14.70 8.22
CA LEU A 288 17.21 -13.49 8.39
C LEU A 288 17.82 -13.44 9.80
N ASP A 289 19.14 -13.35 9.89
CA ASP A 289 19.84 -13.03 11.14
C ASP A 289 19.99 -11.50 11.25
N ALA A 290 19.44 -10.92 12.31
CA ALA A 290 19.50 -9.49 12.59
C ALA A 290 20.93 -8.94 12.65
N ASN A 291 21.91 -9.77 13.01
CA ASN A 291 23.32 -9.37 13.14
C ASN A 291 24.11 -9.52 11.83
N ALA A 292 23.54 -10.17 10.80
CA ALA A 292 24.23 -10.51 9.57
C ALA A 292 23.49 -10.03 8.31
N ILE A 293 22.71 -8.95 8.43
CA ILE A 293 21.98 -8.35 7.31
C ILE A 293 22.98 -7.75 6.31
N PRO A 294 23.02 -8.19 5.04
CA PRO A 294 23.92 -7.63 4.04
C PRO A 294 23.66 -6.15 3.79
N ILE A 295 24.71 -5.34 3.75
CA ILE A 295 24.61 -3.87 3.62
C ILE A 295 24.14 -3.43 2.22
N ALA A 296 24.58 -4.12 1.17
CA ALA A 296 24.26 -3.72 -0.21
C ALA A 296 22.73 -3.61 -0.47
N PRO A 297 21.90 -4.62 -0.16
CA PRO A 297 20.45 -4.53 -0.35
C PRO A 297 19.74 -3.61 0.63
N THR A 298 20.39 -3.11 1.70
CA THR A 298 19.76 -2.13 2.60
C THR A 298 20.02 -0.68 2.17
N ARG A 299 20.89 -0.43 1.19
CA ARG A 299 21.13 0.94 0.68
C ARG A 299 20.20 1.29 -0.47
N ASP A 300 19.02 1.79 -0.13
CA ASP A 300 18.12 2.39 -1.13
C ASP A 300 18.71 3.69 -1.74
N PRO A 301 18.19 4.17 -2.89
CA PRO A 301 18.71 5.37 -3.54
C PRO A 301 18.64 6.68 -2.73
N SER A 302 17.83 6.73 -1.68
CA SER A 302 17.69 7.88 -0.77
C SER A 302 18.32 7.64 0.60
N ALA A 303 19.08 6.54 0.76
CA ALA A 303 19.77 6.23 2.01
C ALA A 303 20.76 7.35 2.38
N PRO A 304 20.88 7.69 3.68
CA PRO A 304 21.88 8.64 4.14
C PRO A 304 23.28 8.23 3.68
N LYS A 305 24.02 9.18 3.10
CA LYS A 305 25.42 8.95 2.77
C LYS A 305 26.19 8.90 4.09
N THR A 306 26.97 7.84 4.28
CA THR A 306 27.94 7.78 5.38
C THR A 306 28.93 8.93 5.18
N PRO A 307 29.24 9.74 6.20
CA PRO A 307 30.27 10.77 6.12
C PRO A 307 31.65 10.17 5.78
#